data_AF-A0A3D1CL87-F1
#
_entry.id   AF-A0A3D1CL87-F1
#
_cell.length_a   1.000
_cell.length_b   1.000
_cell.length_c   1.000
_cell.angle_alpha   90.00
_cell.angle_beta   90.00
_cell.angle_gamma   90.00
#
_symmetry.space_group_name_H-M   'P 1'
#
loop_
_entity.id
_entity.type
_entity.pdbx_description
1 polymer ?
#
loop_
_entity_poly.entity_id
_entity_poly.type
_entity_poly.pdbx_seq_one_letter_code
_entity_poly.pdbx_strand_id
1 'polypeptide(L)'
;MTDFVDHDPQETQEWLDALESVLEAAGDEKAHFIIEKLIDKARRSGVNLPYSANTAYVNTIPVDQQERIPGDQAMEHKLRSYIRWNAMAMVVKANMKPGAVGGHIASFSSAATLYDVGFNHFYR
;
A
#
# COMPACT_ATOMS: atom_id res chain seq x y z
N MET A 1 -13.77 8.68 -11.98
CA MET A 1 -13.54 10.04 -12.49
C MET A 1 -14.91 10.66 -12.66
N THR A 2 -15.20 11.72 -11.91
CA THR A 2 -16.42 12.51 -12.07
C THR A 2 -16.36 13.25 -13.41
N ASP A 3 -17.41 13.16 -14.23
CA ASP A 3 -17.58 13.92 -15.49
C ASP A 3 -17.84 15.42 -15.22
N PHE A 4 -17.11 16.01 -14.27
CA PHE A 4 -17.21 17.42 -13.94
C PHE A 4 -16.30 18.21 -14.88
N VAL A 5 -16.91 19.11 -15.67
CA VAL A 5 -16.17 20.07 -16.49
C VAL A 5 -15.93 21.31 -15.62
N ASP A 6 -14.67 21.56 -15.31
CA ASP A 6 -14.27 22.74 -14.56
C ASP A 6 -14.32 23.98 -15.47
N HIS A 7 -15.19 24.92 -15.12
CA HIS A 7 -15.39 26.16 -15.87
C HIS A 7 -14.47 27.29 -15.39
N ASP A 8 -13.84 27.15 -14.22
CA ASP A 8 -12.86 28.09 -13.68
C ASP A 8 -11.64 27.33 -13.11
N PRO A 9 -10.76 26.81 -13.98
CA PRO A 9 -9.58 26.06 -13.54
C PRO A 9 -8.59 26.93 -12.75
N GLN A 10 -8.67 28.26 -12.86
CA GLN A 10 -7.84 29.15 -12.06
C GLN A 10 -8.28 29.12 -10.60
N GLU A 11 -9.58 29.23 -10.31
CA GLU A 11 -10.11 29.09 -8.94
C GLU A 11 -9.68 27.75 -8.32
N THR A 12 -9.84 26.65 -9.06
CA THR A 12 -9.42 25.32 -8.59
C THR A 12 -7.93 25.28 -8.25
N GLN A 13 -7.07 25.89 -9.07
CA GLN A 13 -5.64 25.96 -8.80
C GLN A 13 -5.34 26.80 -7.55
N GLU A 14 -6.02 27.94 -7.37
CA GLU A 14 -5.84 28.79 -6.18
C GLU A 14 -6.18 28.05 -4.87
N TRP A 15 -7.21 27.20 -4.88
CA TRP A 15 -7.54 26.34 -3.73
C TRP A 15 -6.49 25.24 -3.48
N LEU A 16 -5.91 24.66 -4.54
CA LEU A 16 -4.83 23.68 -4.43
C LEU A 16 -3.55 24.32 -3.88
N ASP A 17 -3.18 25.48 -4.40
CA ASP A 17 -2.01 26.25 -3.95
C ASP A 17 -2.17 26.69 -2.49
N ALA A 18 -3.39 27.05 -2.08
CA ALA A 18 -3.69 27.37 -0.68
C ALA A 18 -3.52 26.16 0.25
N LEU A 19 -3.92 24.96 -0.19
CA LEU A 19 -3.70 23.73 0.57
C LEU A 19 -2.21 23.39 0.67
N GLU A 20 -1.47 23.51 -0.44
CA GLU A 20 -0.02 23.30 -0.46
C GLU A 20 0.70 24.27 0.49
N SER A 21 0.34 25.55 0.45
CA SER A 21 0.87 26.56 1.37
C SER A 21 0.63 26.21 2.85
N VAL A 22 -0.51 25.62 3.19
CA VAL A 22 -0.79 25.16 4.56
C VAL A 22 0.05 23.95 4.92
N LEU A 23 0.20 22.98 4.01
CA LEU A 23 1.05 21.81 4.23
C LEU A 23 2.50 22.23 4.51
N GLU A 24 3.04 23.16 3.73
CA GLU A 24 4.41 23.67 3.91
C GLU A 24 4.59 24.49 5.19
N ALA A 25 3.65 25.38 5.50
CA ALA A 25 3.81 26.33 6.60
C ALA A 25 3.38 25.77 7.97
N ALA A 26 2.37 24.89 8.01
CA ALA A 26 1.72 24.44 9.24
C ALA A 26 1.64 22.91 9.41
N GLY A 27 1.99 22.15 8.37
CA GLY A 27 2.10 20.68 8.42
C GLY A 27 0.77 19.91 8.29
N ASP A 28 0.90 18.59 8.27
CA ASP A 28 -0.17 17.63 7.96
C ASP A 28 -1.38 17.73 8.88
N GLU A 29 -1.17 17.88 10.20
CA GLU A 29 -2.26 17.97 11.17
C GLU A 29 -3.18 19.16 10.86
N LYS A 30 -2.59 20.30 10.49
CA LYS A 30 -3.36 21.51 10.19
C LYS A 30 -4.11 21.39 8.86
N ALA A 31 -3.45 20.85 7.84
CA ALA A 31 -4.08 20.59 6.54
C ALA A 31 -5.26 19.64 6.69
N HIS A 32 -5.08 18.53 7.43
CA HIS A 32 -6.15 17.58 7.74
C HIS A 32 -7.33 18.25 8.44
N PHE A 33 -7.07 19.04 9.48
CA PHE A 33 -8.09 19.79 10.19
C PHE A 33 -8.89 20.73 9.27
N ILE A 34 -8.23 21.46 8.37
CA ILE A 34 -8.91 22.36 7.43
C ILE A 34 -9.80 21.57 6.46
N ILE A 35 -9.29 20.47 5.90
CA ILE A 35 -10.07 19.60 5.01
C ILE A 35 -11.31 19.06 5.72
N GLU A 36 -11.19 18.59 6.96
CA GLU A 36 -12.34 18.14 7.76
C GLU A 36 -13.37 19.26 7.96
N LYS A 37 -12.92 20.50 8.24
CA LYS A 37 -13.82 21.65 8.39
C LYS A 37 -14.53 22.02 7.10
N LEU A 38 -13.84 21.96 5.95
CA LEU A 38 -14.44 22.19 4.64
C LEU A 38 -15.50 21.12 4.31
N ILE A 39 -15.19 19.85 4.58
CA ILE A 39 -16.14 18.73 4.40
C ILE A 39 -17.37 18.89 5.30
N ASP A 40 -17.18 19.20 6.60
CA ASP A 40 -18.29 19.44 7.54
C ASP A 40 -19.16 20.62 7.10
N LYS A 41 -18.54 21.73 6.66
CA LYS A 41 -19.27 22.89 6.13
C LYS A 41 -20.08 22.53 4.89
N ALA A 42 -19.50 21.83 3.93
CA ALA A 42 -20.17 21.40 2.71
C ALA A 42 -21.36 20.47 3.00
N ARG A 43 -21.20 19.50 3.91
CA ARG A 43 -22.30 18.63 4.37
C ARG A 43 -23.45 19.40 4.99
N ARG A 44 -23.15 20.34 5.90
CA ARG A 44 -24.18 21.21 6.53
C ARG A 44 -24.88 22.12 5.54
N SER A 45 -24.21 22.48 4.44
CA SER A 45 -24.77 23.23 3.33
C SER A 45 -25.56 22.37 2.33
N GLY A 46 -25.74 21.07 2.59
CA GLY A 46 -26.55 20.17 1.76
C GLY A 46 -25.82 19.56 0.57
N VAL A 47 -24.50 19.74 0.46
CA VAL A 47 -23.69 19.09 -0.57
C VAL A 47 -23.59 17.60 -0.26
N ASN A 48 -24.03 16.76 -1.20
CA ASN A 48 -23.89 15.31 -1.08
C ASN A 48 -22.44 14.90 -1.35
N LEU A 49 -21.69 14.65 -0.28
CA LEU A 49 -20.32 14.14 -0.32
C LEU A 49 -20.34 12.63 -0.04
N PRO A 50 -20.36 11.76 -1.06
CA PRO A 50 -20.26 10.32 -0.85
C PRO A 50 -18.94 10.02 -0.15
N TYR A 51 -19.01 9.29 0.96
CA TYR A 51 -17.82 8.81 1.64
C TYR A 51 -17.06 7.85 0.71
N SER A 52 -15.80 8.18 0.41
CA SER A 52 -14.87 7.26 -0.24
C SER A 52 -13.88 6.75 0.80
N ALA A 53 -13.92 5.44 1.08
CA ALA A 53 -12.90 4.78 1.89
C ALA A 53 -11.59 4.54 1.12
N ASN A 54 -11.57 4.82 -0.19
CA ASN A 54 -10.42 4.55 -1.03
C ASN A 54 -9.40 5.69 -0.88
N THR A 55 -8.19 5.33 -0.45
CA THR A 55 -7.01 6.19 -0.54
C THR A 55 -6.40 6.09 -1.93
N ALA A 56 -5.40 6.94 -2.22
CA ALA A 56 -4.63 6.85 -3.46
C ALA A 56 -3.96 5.48 -3.59
N TYR A 57 -3.81 4.99 -4.82
CA TYR A 57 -3.16 3.71 -5.13
C TYR A 57 -1.64 3.82 -5.04
N VAL A 58 -1.14 4.11 -3.84
CA VAL A 58 0.27 4.28 -3.46
C VAL A 58 0.53 3.62 -2.10
N ASN A 59 1.80 3.48 -1.72
CA ASN A 59 2.15 2.94 -0.41
C ASN A 59 1.65 3.87 0.70
N THR A 60 1.01 3.29 1.73
CA THR A 60 0.50 4.05 2.88
C THR A 60 1.61 4.64 3.75
N ILE A 61 2.78 3.98 3.83
CA ILE A 61 3.95 4.47 4.58
C ILE A 61 4.92 5.08 3.57
N PRO A 62 5.21 6.39 3.63
CA PRO A 62 6.16 7.04 2.74
C PRO A 62 7.62 6.71 3.13
N VAL A 63 8.55 6.97 2.21
CA VAL A 63 9.96 6.53 2.34
C VAL A 63 10.67 7.16 3.54
N ASP A 64 10.36 8.41 3.86
CA ASP A 64 10.89 9.17 4.99
C ASP A 64 10.41 8.64 6.36
N GLN A 65 9.23 8.01 6.38
CA GLN A 65 8.68 7.34 7.57
C GLN A 65 8.96 5.83 7.59
N GLN A 66 9.65 5.30 6.57
CA GLN A 66 9.93 3.89 6.47
C GLN A 66 11.07 3.48 7.41
N GLU A 67 10.77 2.60 8.36
CA GLU A 67 11.76 2.01 9.24
C GLU A 67 12.77 1.13 8.49
N ARG A 68 14.01 1.08 9.00
CA ARG A 68 15.02 0.17 8.47
C ARG A 68 14.71 -1.25 8.91
N ILE A 69 14.62 -2.17 7.95
CA ILE A 69 14.49 -3.59 8.27
C ILE A 69 15.74 -4.07 9.04
N PRO A 70 15.56 -4.75 10.18
CA PRO A 70 16.68 -5.32 10.94
C PRO A 70 17.23 -6.57 10.22
N GLY A 71 18.44 -6.99 10.59
CA GLY A 71 19.04 -8.23 10.08
C GLY A 71 19.91 -8.07 8.82
N ASP A 72 20.38 -9.20 8.29
CA ASP A 72 21.19 -9.26 7.08
C ASP A 72 20.32 -9.65 5.89
N GLN A 73 19.91 -8.65 5.10
CA GLN A 73 19.05 -8.87 3.93
C GLN A 73 19.67 -9.78 2.87
N ALA A 74 21.01 -9.79 2.71
CA ALA A 74 21.66 -10.65 1.74
C ALA A 74 21.56 -12.11 2.20
N MET A 75 21.70 -12.35 3.50
CA MET A 75 21.51 -13.67 4.07
C MET A 75 20.05 -14.12 4.00
N GLU A 76 19.10 -13.28 4.38
CA GLU A 76 17.67 -13.59 4.31
C GLU A 76 17.23 -13.87 2.86
N HIS A 77 17.71 -13.07 1.89
CA HIS A 77 17.46 -13.33 0.48
C HIS A 77 17.97 -14.72 0.06
N LYS A 78 19.18 -15.10 0.46
CA LYS A 78 19.75 -16.41 0.15
C LYS A 78 18.94 -17.56 0.75
N LEU A 79 18.55 -17.43 2.03
CA LEU A 79 17.70 -18.42 2.70
C LEU A 79 16.34 -18.56 2.01
N ARG A 80 15.69 -17.43 1.72
CA ARG A 80 14.42 -17.38 0.99
C ARG A 80 14.52 -18.02 -0.40
N SER A 81 15.63 -17.85 -1.11
CA SER A 81 15.88 -18.54 -2.39
C SER A 81 15.92 -20.05 -2.23
N TYR A 82 16.59 -20.57 -1.19
CA TYR A 82 16.61 -22.02 -0.93
C TYR A 82 15.22 -22.56 -0.54
N ILE A 83 14.46 -21.81 0.25
CA ILE A 83 13.09 -22.20 0.62
C ILE A 83 12.20 -22.25 -0.63
N ARG A 84 12.27 -21.25 -1.51
CA ARG A 84 11.55 -21.24 -2.80
C ARG A 84 11.92 -22.42 -3.69
N TRP A 85 13.21 -22.74 -3.78
CA TRP A 85 13.69 -23.88 -4.55
C TRP A 85 13.15 -25.21 -4.01
N ASN A 86 13.27 -25.42 -2.70
CA ASN A 86 12.79 -26.65 -2.06
C ASN A 86 11.27 -26.80 -2.18
N ALA A 87 10.51 -25.71 -2.01
CA ALA A 87 9.06 -25.73 -2.19
C ALA A 87 8.65 -26.16 -3.61
N MET A 88 9.28 -25.57 -4.64
CA MET A 88 9.07 -25.97 -6.02
C MET A 88 9.46 -27.43 -6.25
N ALA A 89 10.65 -27.83 -5.81
CA ALA A 89 11.18 -29.18 -6.00
C ALA A 89 10.27 -30.25 -5.38
N MET A 90 9.69 -30.01 -4.21
CA MET A 90 8.72 -30.91 -3.59
C MET A 90 7.48 -31.12 -4.46
N VAL A 91 6.90 -30.04 -4.98
CA VAL A 91 5.70 -30.11 -5.83
C VAL A 91 5.99 -30.79 -7.17
N VAL A 92 7.09 -30.40 -7.84
CA VAL A 92 7.51 -31.02 -9.11
C VAL A 92 7.76 -32.50 -8.92
N LYS A 93 8.50 -32.90 -7.88
CA LYS A 93 8.77 -34.30 -7.56
C LYS A 93 7.49 -35.09 -7.28
N ALA A 94 6.51 -34.50 -6.60
CA ALA A 94 5.22 -35.15 -6.35
C ALA A 94 4.45 -35.38 -7.65
N ASN A 95 4.47 -34.40 -8.56
CA ASN A 95 3.76 -34.48 -9.84
C ASN A 95 4.39 -35.43 -10.86
N MET A 96 5.64 -35.85 -10.66
CA MET A 96 6.28 -36.87 -11.51
C MET A 96 5.82 -38.30 -11.20
N LYS A 97 5.06 -38.54 -10.12
CA LYS A 97 4.59 -39.88 -9.75
C LYS A 97 3.26 -40.24 -10.43
N PRO A 98 3.03 -41.52 -10.78
CA PRO A 98 1.72 -42.00 -11.20
C PRO A 98 0.66 -41.73 -10.10
N GLY A 99 -0.52 -41.23 -10.49
CA GLY A 99 -1.56 -40.81 -9.53
C GLY A 99 -1.25 -39.50 -8.82
N ALA A 100 -0.59 -38.57 -9.50
CA ALA A 100 -0.13 -37.29 -8.96
C ALA A 100 -1.22 -36.52 -8.18
N VAL A 101 -0.84 -36.05 -6.99
CA VAL A 101 -1.71 -35.30 -6.06
C VAL A 101 -1.84 -33.80 -6.42
N GLY A 102 -1.02 -33.29 -7.34
CA GLY A 102 -0.97 -31.86 -7.68
C GLY A 102 -0.12 -31.04 -6.71
N GLY A 103 -0.33 -29.71 -6.73
CA GLY A 103 0.30 -28.75 -5.82
C GLY A 103 0.50 -27.37 -6.46
N HIS A 104 0.46 -26.31 -5.64
CA HIS A 104 0.59 -24.92 -6.11
C HIS A 104 2.01 -24.38 -5.89
N ILE A 105 2.66 -23.93 -6.96
CA ILE A 105 3.99 -23.29 -6.91
C ILE A 105 3.86 -21.77 -6.89
N ALA A 106 2.98 -21.23 -7.73
CA ALA A 106 2.83 -19.78 -7.93
C ALA A 106 2.37 -19.06 -6.66
N SER A 107 1.40 -19.65 -5.92
CA SER A 107 0.84 -19.02 -4.71
C SER A 107 1.88 -18.80 -3.62
N PHE A 108 2.74 -19.79 -3.35
CA PHE A 108 3.83 -19.59 -2.41
C PHE A 108 4.88 -18.62 -2.95
N SER A 109 5.20 -18.71 -4.24
CA SER A 109 6.22 -17.85 -4.86
C SER A 109 5.85 -16.37 -4.83
N SER A 110 4.57 -16.00 -4.96
CA SER A 110 4.15 -14.59 -4.84
C SER A 110 4.20 -14.09 -3.39
N ALA A 111 3.92 -14.94 -2.40
CA ALA A 111 3.85 -14.56 -1.00
C ALA A 111 5.14 -14.83 -0.18
N ALA A 112 6.13 -15.52 -0.74
CA ALA A 112 7.26 -16.04 0.05
C ALA A 112 8.07 -14.94 0.76
N THR A 113 8.18 -13.73 0.20
CA THR A 113 8.86 -12.62 0.89
C THR A 113 8.07 -12.12 2.09
N LEU A 114 6.74 -12.07 1.99
CA LEU A 114 5.86 -11.67 3.10
C LEU A 114 6.00 -12.65 4.27
N TYR A 115 5.95 -13.95 4.00
CA TYR A 115 6.13 -14.97 5.04
C TYR A 115 7.53 -14.94 5.63
N ASP A 116 8.56 -14.75 4.81
CA ASP A 116 9.95 -14.70 5.28
C ASP A 116 10.19 -13.53 6.25
N VAL A 117 9.69 -12.33 5.94
CA VAL A 117 9.72 -11.19 6.87
C VAL A 117 8.96 -11.53 8.17
N GLY A 118 7.80 -12.17 8.06
CA GLY A 118 7.02 -12.63 9.20
C GLY A 118 7.79 -13.61 10.11
N PHE A 119 8.42 -14.62 9.53
CA PHE A 119 9.20 -15.63 10.25
C PHE A 119 10.46 -15.06 10.90
N ASN A 120 11.17 -14.15 10.22
CA ASN A 120 12.42 -13.61 10.75
C ASN A 120 12.22 -12.55 11.84
N HIS A 121 11.10 -11.80 11.83
CA HIS A 121 10.97 -10.60 12.67
C HIS A 121 9.69 -10.51 13.52
N PHE A 122 8.68 -11.35 13.29
CA PHE A 122 7.36 -11.15 13.94
C PHE A 122 6.79 -12.40 14.64
N TYR A 123 6.85 -13.57 14.01
CA TYR A 123 6.19 -14.77 14.54
C TYR A 123 6.91 -15.31 15.79
N ARG A 124 6.14 -15.65 16.84
CA ARG A 124 6.60 -16.20 18.12
C ARG A 124 5.85 -17.48 18.46
#